data_AF-A0A117LQ79-F1
#
_entry.id   AF-A0A117LQ79-F1
#
_cell.length_a   1.000
_cell.length_b   1.000
_cell.length_c   1.000
_cell.angle_alpha   90.00
_cell.angle_beta   90.00
_cell.angle_gamma   90.00
#
_symmetry.space_group_name_H-M   'P 1'
#
loop_
_entity.id
_entity.type
_entity.pdbx_description
1 polymer ?
#
loop_
_entity_poly.entity_id
_entity_poly.type
_entity_poly.pdbx_seq_one_letter_code
_entity_poly.pdbx_strand_id
1 'polypeptide(L)'
;MKEEKRIISEVVGLEGSPKADPGETKTLRLLRDSFVGRFPEESRVMSVKMAWHEFWGKASRYLSRDELVRCGEAVVFASESHGNQTRLTGDPYIIHSIGVASVLADMELDTDTLVAALLHDVLEDTDAGQDAIREKFGEPVLVLVDGVTKLGKLPFKSFEDYQAENLRKMFLVMAKDIRVVLIKLADRLHNLRTIQVLRRDKQVRIARETLEIYA
;
A
#
# COMPACT_ATOMS: atom_id res chain seq x y z
N MET A 1 -25.84 18.72 -31.61
CA MET A 1 -24.42 18.27 -31.71
C MET A 1 -23.37 19.24 -31.13
N LYS A 2 -23.24 20.51 -31.53
CA LYS A 2 -22.29 21.45 -30.87
C LYS A 2 -22.84 22.04 -29.55
N GLU A 3 -24.15 22.31 -29.48
CA GLU A 3 -24.78 22.86 -28.28
C GLU A 3 -24.91 21.85 -27.13
N GLU A 4 -25.21 20.58 -27.44
CA GLU A 4 -25.32 19.52 -26.41
C GLU A 4 -24.00 19.16 -25.75
N LYS A 5 -22.86 19.31 -26.45
CA LYS A 5 -21.53 19.07 -25.84
C LYS A 5 -21.16 20.14 -24.81
N ARG A 6 -21.70 21.36 -24.96
CA ARG A 6 -21.44 22.47 -24.05
C ARG A 6 -22.20 22.34 -22.74
N ILE A 7 -23.42 21.82 -22.79
CA ILE A 7 -24.24 21.58 -21.59
C ILE A 7 -23.66 20.42 -20.75
N ILE A 8 -23.09 19.40 -21.39
CA ILE A 8 -22.45 18.29 -20.65
C ILE A 8 -21.15 18.75 -19.96
N SER A 9 -20.37 19.69 -20.55
CA SER A 9 -19.17 20.22 -19.87
C SER A 9 -19.47 21.17 -18.72
N GLU A 10 -20.64 21.81 -18.68
CA GLU A 10 -21.04 22.70 -17.57
C GLU A 10 -21.68 21.93 -16.40
N VAL A 11 -22.25 20.75 -16.64
CA VAL A 11 -22.91 19.93 -15.59
C VAL A 11 -21.94 19.00 -14.88
N VAL A 12 -20.86 18.58 -15.54
CA VAL A 12 -19.79 17.79 -14.94
C VAL A 12 -18.64 18.75 -14.69
N GLY A 13 -18.50 19.25 -13.46
CA GLY A 13 -17.42 20.15 -13.02
C GLY A 13 -16.03 19.52 -13.07
N LEU A 14 -15.63 18.98 -14.23
CA LEU A 14 -14.27 18.61 -14.57
C LEU A 14 -13.56 19.90 -15.00
N GLU A 15 -13.36 20.79 -14.05
CA GLU A 15 -12.25 21.74 -14.15
C GLU A 15 -11.00 20.89 -14.33
N GLY A 16 -10.40 20.99 -15.52
CA GLY A 16 -9.16 20.29 -15.84
C GLY A 16 -8.16 20.59 -14.75
N SER A 17 -7.63 19.54 -14.11
CA SER A 17 -6.58 19.63 -13.11
C SER A 17 -5.53 20.65 -13.58
N PRO A 18 -5.16 21.63 -12.73
CA PRO A 18 -4.26 22.70 -13.16
C PRO A 18 -2.99 22.05 -13.73
N LYS A 19 -2.62 22.43 -14.96
CA LYS A 19 -1.38 21.96 -15.57
C LYS A 19 -0.24 22.31 -14.61
N ALA A 20 0.36 21.28 -14.00
CA ALA A 20 1.42 21.43 -13.02
C ALA A 20 2.53 22.35 -13.56
N ASP A 21 2.99 23.29 -12.73
CA ASP A 21 4.11 24.15 -13.07
C ASP A 21 5.36 23.28 -13.38
N PRO A 22 6.06 23.51 -14.51
CA PRO A 22 7.29 22.81 -14.83
C PRO A 22 8.35 22.87 -13.71
N GLY A 23 8.40 23.97 -12.95
CA GLY A 23 9.27 24.15 -11.79
C GLY A 23 8.89 23.25 -10.61
N GLU A 24 7.61 23.23 -10.26
CA GLU A 24 7.04 22.33 -9.26
C GLU A 24 7.26 20.85 -9.62
N THR A 25 7.09 20.48 -10.89
CA THR A 25 7.31 19.11 -11.39
C THR A 25 8.77 18.67 -11.21
N LYS A 26 9.74 19.56 -11.47
CA LYS A 26 11.17 19.26 -11.24
C LYS A 26 11.48 19.09 -9.75
N THR A 27 10.89 19.93 -8.91
CA THR A 27 11.07 19.91 -7.46
C THR A 27 10.54 18.61 -6.85
N LEU A 28 9.35 18.15 -7.27
CA LEU A 28 8.78 16.88 -6.81
C LEU A 28 9.58 15.66 -7.25
N ARG A 29 10.22 15.69 -8.43
CA ARG A 29 11.13 14.62 -8.86
C ARG A 29 12.38 14.54 -7.98
N LEU A 30 13.01 15.68 -7.67
CA LEU A 30 14.15 15.73 -6.76
C LEU A 30 13.78 15.24 -5.36
N LEU A 31 12.60 15.64 -4.88
CA LEU A 31 12.08 15.17 -3.61
C LEU A 31 11.90 13.64 -3.61
N ARG A 32 11.25 13.08 -4.63
CA ARG A 32 11.09 11.63 -4.80
C ARG A 32 12.42 10.88 -4.70
N ASP A 33 13.41 11.34 -5.46
CA ASP A 33 14.71 10.67 -5.57
C ASP A 33 15.52 10.78 -4.27
N SER A 34 15.29 11.84 -3.48
CA SER A 34 15.96 12.04 -2.19
C SER A 34 15.63 10.94 -1.16
N PHE A 35 14.43 10.37 -1.20
CA PHE A 35 14.04 9.28 -0.29
C PHE A 35 14.79 7.98 -0.59
N VAL A 36 14.93 7.62 -1.87
CA VAL A 36 15.69 6.42 -2.26
C VAL A 36 17.16 6.52 -1.83
N GLY A 37 17.72 7.73 -1.82
CA GLY A 37 19.08 7.98 -1.32
C GLY A 37 19.27 7.62 0.16
N ARG A 38 18.18 7.54 0.94
CA ARG A 38 18.18 7.21 2.36
C ARG A 38 17.99 5.71 2.63
N PHE A 39 17.60 4.91 1.64
CA PHE A 39 17.40 3.47 1.85
C PHE A 39 18.73 2.78 2.21
N PRO A 40 18.72 1.62 2.89
CA PRO A 40 19.90 0.76 3.01
C PRO A 40 20.49 0.45 1.63
N GLU A 41 21.82 0.28 1.55
CA GLU A 41 22.52 0.12 0.28
C GLU A 41 21.99 -1.09 -0.52
N GLU A 42 21.67 -2.18 0.17
CA GLU A 42 21.14 -3.41 -0.45
C GLU A 42 19.75 -3.18 -1.05
N SER A 43 19.00 -2.19 -0.54
CA SER A 43 17.67 -1.82 -1.01
C SER A 43 17.68 -0.83 -2.19
N ARG A 44 18.82 -0.23 -2.56
CA ARG A 44 18.92 0.80 -3.63
C ARG A 44 18.99 0.23 -5.06
N VAL A 45 18.42 -0.95 -5.27
CA VAL A 45 18.37 -1.64 -6.55
C VAL A 45 17.39 -0.98 -7.53
N MET A 46 17.53 -1.30 -8.83
CA MET A 46 16.70 -0.71 -9.87
C MET A 46 15.21 -1.08 -9.73
N SER A 47 14.90 -2.32 -9.33
CA SER A 47 13.52 -2.78 -9.16
C SER A 47 12.77 -1.96 -8.10
N VAL A 48 13.40 -1.68 -6.96
CA VAL A 48 12.86 -0.81 -5.90
C VAL A 48 12.69 0.63 -6.39
N LYS A 49 13.69 1.18 -7.10
CA LYS A 49 13.60 2.53 -7.70
C LYS A 49 12.40 2.66 -8.65
N MET A 50 12.22 1.67 -9.52
CA MET A 50 11.11 1.67 -10.48
C MET A 50 9.76 1.57 -9.77
N ALA A 51 9.63 0.69 -8.78
CA ALA A 51 8.40 0.57 -7.97
C ALA A 51 8.08 1.89 -7.25
N TRP A 52 9.09 2.54 -6.65
CA TRP A 52 8.91 3.83 -5.98
C TRP A 52 8.49 4.94 -6.95
N HIS A 53 9.08 4.97 -8.15
CA HIS A 53 8.70 5.94 -9.17
C HIS A 53 7.27 5.74 -9.65
N GLU A 54 6.83 4.49 -9.79
CA GLU A 54 5.45 4.17 -10.17
C GLU A 54 4.47 4.65 -9.10
N PHE A 55 4.68 4.27 -7.83
CA PHE A 55 3.86 4.73 -6.71
C PHE A 55 3.80 6.26 -6.66
N TRP A 56 4.97 6.93 -6.69
CA TRP A 56 5.05 8.39 -6.63
C TRP A 56 4.29 9.05 -7.78
N GLY A 57 4.42 8.52 -9.00
CA GLY A 57 3.74 9.07 -10.18
C GLY A 57 2.22 8.94 -10.15
N LYS A 58 1.68 8.01 -9.34
CA LYS A 58 0.24 7.89 -9.06
C LYS A 58 -0.16 8.84 -7.93
N ALA A 59 0.51 8.75 -6.80
CA ALA A 59 0.22 9.54 -5.60
C ALA A 59 0.34 11.05 -5.84
N SER A 60 1.34 11.50 -6.60
CA SER A 60 1.57 12.93 -6.86
C SER A 60 0.53 13.58 -7.77
N ARG A 61 -0.45 12.83 -8.28
CA ARG A 61 -1.55 13.37 -9.07
C ARG A 61 -2.63 14.02 -8.20
N TYR A 62 -2.74 13.56 -6.94
CA TYR A 62 -3.85 13.94 -6.06
C TYR A 62 -3.40 14.31 -4.64
N LEU A 63 -2.20 13.90 -4.21
CA LEU A 63 -1.65 14.29 -2.91
C LEU A 63 -0.87 15.61 -2.97
N SER A 64 -0.96 16.36 -1.88
CA SER A 64 -0.13 17.55 -1.66
C SER A 64 1.34 17.18 -1.41
N ARG A 65 2.23 18.17 -1.48
CA ARG A 65 3.66 17.97 -1.21
C ARG A 65 3.92 17.38 0.19
N ASP A 66 3.23 17.88 1.21
CA ASP A 66 3.44 17.43 2.59
C ASP A 66 2.97 15.99 2.80
N GLU A 67 1.90 15.60 2.11
CA GLU A 67 1.41 14.22 2.10
C GLU A 67 2.37 13.26 1.37
N LEU A 68 2.94 13.70 0.24
CA LEU A 68 4.00 12.95 -0.44
C LEU A 68 5.26 12.80 0.42
N VAL A 69 5.60 13.82 1.21
CA VAL A 69 6.69 13.73 2.19
C VAL A 69 6.37 12.67 3.24
N ARG A 70 5.14 12.63 3.78
CA ARG A 70 4.72 11.59 4.73
C ARG A 70 4.87 10.18 4.14
N CYS A 71 4.49 9.98 2.88
CA CYS A 71 4.69 8.70 2.18
C CYS A 71 6.19 8.38 2.00
N GLY A 72 7.00 9.39 1.68
CA GLY A 72 8.46 9.28 1.57
C GLY A 72 9.13 8.85 2.87
N GLU A 73 8.74 9.46 4.00
CA GLU A 73 9.24 9.08 5.32
C GLU A 73 8.82 7.65 5.69
N ALA A 74 7.59 7.25 5.33
CA ALA A 74 7.08 5.90 5.58
C ALA A 74 7.86 4.83 4.80
N VAL A 75 8.15 5.05 3.52
CA VAL A 75 8.91 4.09 2.72
C VAL A 75 10.36 3.98 3.19
N VAL A 76 10.97 5.08 3.64
CA VAL A 76 12.32 5.04 4.24
C VAL A 76 12.30 4.21 5.51
N PHE A 77 11.36 4.48 6.42
CA PHE A 77 11.23 3.73 7.67
C PHE A 77 10.95 2.25 7.45
N ALA A 78 10.07 1.90 6.50
CA ALA A 78 9.81 0.51 6.12
C ALA A 78 11.06 -0.16 5.55
N SER A 79 11.79 0.53 4.66
CA SER A 79 13.03 -0.01 4.07
C SER A 79 14.11 -0.24 5.12
N GLU A 80 14.24 0.66 6.09
CA GLU A 80 15.17 0.51 7.22
C GLU A 80 14.76 -0.65 8.13
N SER A 81 13.47 -0.77 8.42
CA SER A 81 12.93 -1.80 9.32
C SER A 81 13.08 -3.22 8.75
N HIS A 82 12.82 -3.40 7.45
CA HIS A 82 13.01 -4.69 6.78
C HIS A 82 14.50 -5.01 6.51
N GLY A 83 15.37 -4.00 6.48
CA GLY A 83 16.81 -4.16 6.31
C GLY A 83 17.20 -5.09 5.16
N ASN A 84 17.84 -6.21 5.49
CA ASN A 84 18.33 -7.22 4.53
C ASN A 84 17.29 -8.28 4.12
N GLN A 85 16.04 -8.13 4.55
CA GLN A 85 14.97 -9.05 4.18
C GLN A 85 14.71 -9.00 2.67
N THR A 86 14.57 -10.17 2.07
CA THR A 86 14.32 -10.32 0.63
C THR A 86 13.05 -11.12 0.37
N ARG A 87 12.40 -10.83 -0.75
CA ARG A 87 11.35 -11.67 -1.33
C ARG A 87 11.97 -12.96 -1.87
N LEU A 88 11.12 -13.96 -2.12
CA LEU A 88 11.56 -15.20 -2.79
C LEU A 88 12.07 -14.98 -4.23
N THR A 89 11.80 -13.81 -4.84
CA THR A 89 12.39 -13.39 -6.11
C THR A 89 13.88 -13.01 -5.98
N GLY A 90 14.36 -12.73 -4.76
CA GLY A 90 15.66 -12.14 -4.48
C GLY A 90 15.64 -10.61 -4.36
N ASP A 91 14.54 -9.94 -4.68
CA ASP A 91 14.41 -8.48 -4.50
C ASP A 91 14.29 -8.10 -3.01
N PRO A 92 14.74 -6.89 -2.61
CA PRO A 92 14.50 -6.35 -1.28
C PRO A 92 13.01 -6.32 -0.92
N TYR A 93 12.67 -6.66 0.34
CA TYR A 93 11.28 -6.81 0.77
C TYR A 93 10.42 -5.57 0.51
N ILE A 94 11.00 -4.38 0.66
CA ILE A 94 10.33 -3.08 0.47
C ILE A 94 9.59 -2.94 -0.87
N ILE A 95 10.01 -3.67 -1.91
CA ILE A 95 9.31 -3.68 -3.20
C ILE A 95 7.84 -4.11 -3.05
N HIS A 96 7.56 -5.03 -2.13
CA HIS A 96 6.21 -5.48 -1.84
C HIS A 96 5.38 -4.37 -1.23
N SER A 97 5.86 -3.73 -0.16
CA SER A 97 5.13 -2.65 0.53
C SER A 97 4.85 -1.48 -0.42
N ILE A 98 5.82 -1.12 -1.27
CA ILE A 98 5.61 -0.11 -2.32
C ILE A 98 4.55 -0.58 -3.33
N GLY A 99 4.58 -1.84 -3.75
CA GLY A 99 3.60 -2.41 -4.67
C GLY A 99 2.17 -2.41 -4.13
N VAL A 100 1.99 -2.72 -2.83
CA VAL A 100 0.69 -2.64 -2.15
C VAL A 100 0.19 -1.19 -2.10
N ALA A 101 1.03 -0.25 -1.69
CA ALA A 101 0.68 1.17 -1.68
C ALA A 101 0.37 1.70 -3.08
N SER A 102 1.06 1.21 -4.12
CA SER A 102 0.81 1.58 -5.53
C SER A 102 -0.57 1.14 -6.03
N VAL A 103 -1.07 0.00 -5.57
CA VAL A 103 -2.45 -0.45 -5.85
C VAL A 103 -3.47 0.51 -5.23
N LEU A 104 -3.25 0.93 -3.98
CA LEU A 104 -4.16 1.83 -3.29
C LEU A 104 -4.09 3.27 -3.83
N ALA A 105 -2.93 3.69 -4.34
CA ALA A 105 -2.77 4.97 -5.01
C ALA A 105 -3.53 5.03 -6.35
N ASP A 106 -3.71 3.89 -7.06
CA ASP A 106 -4.59 3.82 -8.23
C ASP A 106 -6.07 4.05 -7.87
N MET A 107 -6.45 3.81 -6.61
CA MET A 107 -7.80 4.06 -6.08
C MET A 107 -7.93 5.45 -5.43
N GLU A 108 -6.88 6.29 -5.51
CA GLU A 108 -6.82 7.63 -4.92
C GLU A 108 -7.15 7.69 -3.41
N LEU A 109 -6.74 6.66 -2.65
CA LEU A 109 -6.96 6.64 -1.19
C LEU A 109 -6.12 7.67 -0.44
N ASP A 110 -6.59 8.03 0.76
CA ASP A 110 -5.99 9.05 1.60
C ASP A 110 -4.57 8.71 2.08
N THR A 111 -3.82 9.75 2.44
CA THR A 111 -2.42 9.67 2.86
C THR A 111 -2.19 8.69 4.01
N ASP A 112 -3.06 8.64 5.02
CA ASP A 112 -2.87 7.72 6.15
C ASP A 112 -3.01 6.26 5.70
N THR A 113 -3.90 5.98 4.74
CA THR A 113 -4.03 4.65 4.13
C THR A 113 -2.78 4.25 3.36
N LEU A 114 -2.22 5.15 2.53
CA LEU A 114 -1.00 4.83 1.77
C LEU A 114 0.20 4.63 2.69
N VAL A 115 0.34 5.46 3.72
CA VAL A 115 1.37 5.31 4.74
C VAL A 115 1.19 3.98 5.47
N ALA A 116 -0.03 3.63 5.89
CA ALA A 116 -0.29 2.34 6.52
C ALA A 116 0.02 1.15 5.60
N ALA A 117 -0.25 1.26 4.30
CA ALA A 117 0.08 0.23 3.32
C ALA A 117 1.61 0.05 3.14
N LEU A 118 2.38 1.14 3.15
CA LEU A 118 3.84 1.08 3.12
C LEU A 118 4.41 0.41 4.39
N LEU A 119 3.68 0.48 5.51
CA LEU A 119 4.09 -0.02 6.82
C LEU A 119 3.42 -1.35 7.23
N HIS A 120 2.56 -1.93 6.39
CA HIS A 120 1.57 -2.91 6.85
C HIS A 120 2.17 -4.20 7.46
N ASP A 121 3.34 -4.63 6.97
CA ASP A 121 4.06 -5.80 7.48
C ASP A 121 5.13 -5.45 8.53
N VAL A 122 5.38 -4.16 8.81
CA VAL A 122 6.48 -3.74 9.69
C VAL A 122 6.30 -4.29 11.10
N LEU A 123 5.07 -4.30 11.64
CA LEU A 123 4.80 -4.87 12.97
C LEU A 123 4.81 -6.41 13.00
N GLU A 124 4.73 -7.07 11.85
CA GLU A 124 4.68 -8.53 11.75
C GLU A 124 6.05 -9.15 11.48
N ASP A 125 6.83 -8.52 10.60
CA ASP A 125 8.05 -9.08 10.02
C ASP A 125 9.34 -8.42 10.54
N THR A 126 9.25 -7.43 11.43
CA THR A 126 10.42 -6.69 11.94
C THR A 126 10.35 -6.49 13.46
N ASP A 127 11.44 -6.00 14.06
CA ASP A 127 11.52 -5.68 15.49
C ASP A 127 10.92 -4.30 15.85
N ALA A 128 10.32 -3.60 14.88
CA ALA A 128 9.74 -2.29 15.10
C ALA A 128 8.51 -2.37 16.03
N GLY A 129 8.50 -1.54 17.07
CA GLY A 129 7.38 -1.45 18.02
C GLY A 129 6.25 -0.53 17.54
N GLN A 130 5.05 -0.74 18.09
CA GLN A 130 3.88 0.12 17.85
C GLN A 130 4.15 1.60 18.20
N ASP A 131 4.94 1.84 19.25
CA ASP A 131 5.29 3.20 19.70
C ASP A 131 6.08 3.97 18.64
N ALA A 132 6.99 3.30 17.93
CA ALA A 132 7.76 3.93 16.86
C ALA A 132 6.86 4.40 15.69
N ILE A 133 5.84 3.61 15.34
CA ILE A 133 4.86 3.99 14.31
C ILE A 133 4.00 5.15 14.81
N ARG A 134 3.52 5.09 16.05
CA ARG A 134 2.70 6.16 16.64
C ARG A 134 3.44 7.49 16.69
N GLU A 135 4.69 7.49 17.14
CA GLU A 135 5.51 8.69 17.29
C GLU A 135 5.83 9.34 15.93
N LYS A 136 6.11 8.54 14.90
CA LYS A 136 6.50 9.03 13.58
C LYS A 136 5.32 9.39 12.67
N PHE A 137 4.24 8.62 12.72
CA PHE A 137 3.16 8.69 11.73
C PHE A 137 1.78 8.98 12.32
N GLY A 138 1.66 8.94 13.65
CA GLY A 138 0.43 9.23 14.39
C GLY A 138 -0.43 8.01 14.67
N GLU A 139 -1.38 8.20 15.59
CA GLU A 139 -2.34 7.17 16.00
C GLU A 139 -3.21 6.62 14.85
N PRO A 140 -3.73 7.44 13.90
CA PRO A 140 -4.55 6.92 12.80
C PRO A 140 -3.84 5.86 11.96
N VAL A 141 -2.56 6.09 11.64
CA VAL A 141 -1.72 5.13 10.89
C VAL A 141 -1.48 3.88 11.72
N LEU A 142 -1.13 4.01 13.01
CA LEU A 142 -0.93 2.86 13.87
C LEU A 142 -2.18 1.97 13.93
N VAL A 143 -3.37 2.55 14.10
CA VAL A 143 -4.64 1.82 14.15
C VAL A 143 -4.85 1.00 12.87
N LEU A 144 -4.51 1.55 11.69
CA LEU A 144 -4.60 0.83 10.43
C LEU A 144 -3.58 -0.32 10.35
N VAL A 145 -2.31 -0.07 10.66
CA VAL A 145 -1.24 -1.09 10.58
C VAL A 145 -1.51 -2.24 11.58
N ASP A 146 -1.89 -1.91 12.81
CA ASP A 146 -2.28 -2.89 13.84
C ASP A 146 -3.53 -3.66 13.42
N GLY A 147 -4.52 -2.99 12.80
CA GLY A 147 -5.71 -3.63 12.23
C GLY A 147 -5.37 -4.66 11.16
N VAL A 148 -4.48 -4.32 10.22
CA VAL A 148 -4.03 -5.22 9.15
C VAL A 148 -3.25 -6.41 9.73
N THR A 149 -2.33 -6.17 10.66
CA THR A 149 -1.53 -7.21 11.34
C THR A 149 -2.44 -8.19 12.09
N LYS A 150 -3.42 -7.68 12.84
CA LYS A 150 -4.37 -8.52 13.58
C LYS A 150 -5.27 -9.33 12.65
N LEU A 151 -5.69 -8.75 11.53
CA LEU A 151 -6.49 -9.44 10.52
C LEU A 151 -5.71 -10.59 9.88
N GLY A 152 -4.40 -10.45 9.68
CA GLY A 152 -3.51 -11.51 9.20
C GLY A 152 -3.35 -12.68 10.17
N LYS A 153 -3.38 -12.41 11.49
CA LYS A 153 -3.20 -13.42 12.55
C LYS A 153 -4.45 -14.20 12.92
N LEU A 154 -5.62 -13.87 12.37
CA LEU A 154 -6.83 -14.64 12.61
C LEU A 154 -6.66 -16.06 12.04
N PRO A 155 -6.88 -17.13 12.84
CA PRO A 155 -6.69 -18.49 12.38
C PRO A 155 -7.73 -18.83 11.30
N PHE A 156 -7.30 -18.84 10.05
CA PHE A 156 -8.07 -19.38 8.93
C PHE A 156 -8.02 -20.92 9.01
N LYS A 157 -8.85 -21.52 9.88
CA LYS A 157 -9.20 -22.94 9.74
C LYS A 157 -10.14 -23.09 8.54
N SER A 158 -10.12 -24.28 7.94
CA SER A 158 -10.82 -24.64 6.69
C SER A 158 -12.23 -24.04 6.56
N PHE A 159 -12.70 -23.87 5.32
CA PHE A 159 -14.03 -23.36 4.99
C PHE A 159 -15.20 -24.03 5.77
N GLU A 160 -15.04 -25.30 6.18
CA GLU A 160 -16.03 -26.01 7.02
C GLU A 160 -16.06 -25.53 8.49
N ASP A 161 -14.95 -25.01 9.02
CA ASP A 161 -14.82 -24.37 10.34
C ASP A 161 -15.06 -22.86 10.28
N TYR A 162 -15.32 -22.32 9.09
CA TYR A 162 -15.70 -20.93 8.81
C TYR A 162 -17.13 -20.62 9.28
N GLN A 163 -17.45 -21.06 10.51
CA GLN A 163 -18.66 -20.67 11.20
C GLN A 163 -18.75 -19.15 11.26
N ALA A 164 -19.99 -18.68 11.33
CA ALA A 164 -20.38 -17.27 11.36
C ALA A 164 -19.59 -16.40 12.36
N GLU A 165 -18.89 -16.98 13.33
CA GLU A 165 -18.12 -16.31 14.38
C GLU A 165 -16.73 -15.79 13.92
N ASN A 166 -15.99 -16.54 13.11
CA ASN A 166 -14.72 -16.04 12.52
C ASN A 166 -15.02 -15.01 11.44
N LEU A 167 -16.04 -15.26 10.62
CA LEU A 167 -16.55 -14.28 9.67
C LEU A 167 -17.03 -13.01 10.40
N ARG A 168 -17.77 -13.14 11.52
CA ARG A 168 -18.15 -12.00 12.38
C ARG A 168 -16.95 -11.26 12.92
N LYS A 169 -15.92 -11.94 13.45
CA LYS A 169 -14.72 -11.29 13.99
C LYS A 169 -13.96 -10.54 12.90
N MET A 170 -13.86 -11.12 11.71
CA MET A 170 -13.37 -10.45 10.51
C MET A 170 -14.21 -9.19 10.26
N PHE A 171 -15.53 -9.32 10.07
CA PHE A 171 -16.47 -8.21 9.87
C PHE A 171 -16.42 -7.16 10.98
N LEU A 172 -16.11 -7.51 12.22
CA LEU A 172 -16.04 -6.59 13.35
C LEU A 172 -14.75 -5.76 13.36
N VAL A 173 -13.64 -6.34 12.90
CA VAL A 173 -12.40 -5.60 12.59
C VAL A 173 -12.63 -4.70 11.36
N MET A 174 -13.28 -5.23 10.32
CA MET A 174 -13.65 -4.48 9.10
C MET A 174 -14.66 -3.35 9.34
N ALA A 175 -15.57 -3.52 10.30
CA ALA A 175 -16.65 -2.55 10.60
C ALA A 175 -16.15 -1.26 11.25
N LYS A 176 -14.93 -1.26 11.79
CA LYS A 176 -14.35 -0.06 12.41
C LYS A 176 -13.65 0.84 11.41
N ASP A 177 -13.01 0.27 10.40
CA ASP A 177 -12.35 1.03 9.33
C ASP A 177 -12.20 0.19 8.06
N ILE A 178 -12.92 0.57 7.01
CA ILE A 178 -12.87 -0.11 5.70
C ILE A 178 -11.47 -0.07 5.07
N ARG A 179 -10.64 0.92 5.46
CA ARG A 179 -9.28 1.10 4.92
C ARG A 179 -8.38 -0.09 5.25
N VAL A 180 -8.57 -0.74 6.40
CA VAL A 180 -7.87 -1.99 6.78
C VAL A 180 -8.15 -3.11 5.77
N VAL A 181 -9.39 -3.21 5.30
CA VAL A 181 -9.80 -4.22 4.31
C VAL A 181 -9.17 -3.93 2.95
N LEU A 182 -9.21 -2.67 2.53
CA LEU A 182 -8.63 -2.25 1.26
C LEU A 182 -7.13 -2.54 1.22
N ILE A 183 -6.41 -2.26 2.31
CA ILE A 183 -4.99 -2.62 2.43
C ILE A 183 -4.80 -4.13 2.30
N LYS A 184 -5.62 -4.94 2.98
CA LYS A 184 -5.47 -6.41 2.92
C LYS A 184 -5.80 -6.99 1.55
N LEU A 185 -6.79 -6.42 0.85
CA LEU A 185 -7.12 -6.80 -0.52
C LEU A 185 -5.99 -6.41 -1.49
N ALA A 186 -5.37 -5.24 -1.31
CA ALA A 186 -4.23 -4.81 -2.09
C ALA A 186 -2.99 -5.69 -1.85
N ASP A 187 -2.72 -6.07 -0.60
CA ASP A 187 -1.70 -7.07 -0.22
C ASP A 187 -1.97 -8.39 -0.95
N ARG A 188 -3.19 -8.93 -0.83
CA ARG A 188 -3.57 -10.19 -1.48
C ARG A 188 -3.42 -10.11 -3.00
N LEU A 189 -3.86 -9.01 -3.62
CA LEU A 189 -3.72 -8.78 -5.06
C LEU A 189 -2.24 -8.76 -5.48
N HIS A 190 -1.38 -8.05 -4.75
CA HIS A 190 0.04 -8.00 -5.04
C HIS A 190 0.71 -9.39 -4.90
N ASN A 191 0.31 -10.16 -3.89
CA ASN A 191 0.78 -11.54 -3.71
C ASN A 191 0.34 -12.45 -4.85
N LEU A 192 -0.89 -12.30 -5.37
CA LEU A 192 -1.36 -13.03 -6.54
C LEU A 192 -0.60 -12.66 -7.82
N ARG A 193 -0.27 -11.38 -8.01
CA ARG A 193 0.54 -10.90 -9.15
C ARG A 193 1.99 -11.42 -9.14
N THR A 194 2.47 -11.85 -7.98
CA THR A 194 3.83 -12.37 -7.78
C THR A 194 3.86 -13.85 -7.41
N ILE A 195 2.73 -14.56 -7.50
CA ILE A 195 2.55 -15.93 -7.03
C ILE A 195 3.41 -16.96 -7.76
N GLN A 196 3.82 -16.66 -9.00
CA GLN A 196 4.54 -17.56 -9.91
C GLN A 196 5.88 -18.06 -9.35
N VAL A 197 6.50 -17.32 -8.42
CA VAL A 197 7.76 -17.71 -7.79
C VAL A 197 7.60 -18.79 -6.71
N LEU A 198 6.36 -19.02 -6.26
CA LEU A 198 6.06 -20.04 -5.27
C LEU A 198 5.97 -21.42 -5.90
N ARG A 199 6.22 -22.47 -5.11
CA ARG A 199 5.93 -23.86 -5.51
C ARG A 199 4.43 -24.04 -5.80
N ARG A 200 4.10 -24.98 -6.70
CA ARG A 200 2.73 -25.18 -7.21
C ARG A 200 1.69 -25.43 -6.12
N ASP A 201 2.05 -26.18 -5.07
CA ASP A 201 1.21 -26.43 -3.91
C ASP A 201 0.85 -25.14 -3.17
N LYS A 202 1.82 -24.26 -2.92
CA LYS A 202 1.58 -22.94 -2.32
C LYS A 202 0.74 -22.04 -3.22
N GLN A 203 0.98 -22.06 -4.53
CA GLN A 203 0.18 -21.30 -5.50
C GLN A 203 -1.30 -21.69 -5.44
N VAL A 204 -1.59 -22.99 -5.51
CA VAL A 204 -2.97 -23.50 -5.47
C VAL A 204 -3.66 -23.16 -4.15
N ARG A 205 -2.94 -23.27 -3.03
CA ARG A 205 -3.47 -22.91 -1.70
C ARG A 205 -3.85 -21.43 -1.62
N ILE A 206 -2.95 -20.52 -1.99
CA ILE A 206 -3.20 -19.07 -1.96
C ILE A 206 -4.32 -18.67 -2.92
N ALA A 207 -4.41 -19.29 -4.10
CA ALA A 207 -5.48 -19.03 -5.05
C ALA A 207 -6.86 -19.48 -4.52
N ARG A 208 -6.94 -20.66 -3.88
CA ARG A 208 -8.18 -21.14 -3.25
C ARG A 208 -8.60 -20.25 -2.09
N GLU A 209 -7.67 -19.94 -1.18
CA GLU A 209 -7.91 -19.00 -0.08
C GLU A 209 -8.45 -17.66 -0.59
N THR A 210 -7.90 -17.15 -1.70
CA THR A 210 -8.38 -15.92 -2.33
C THR A 210 -9.84 -16.05 -2.76
N LEU A 211 -10.18 -17.12 -3.50
CA LEU A 211 -11.53 -17.34 -4.01
C LEU A 211 -12.57 -17.56 -2.91
N GLU A 212 -12.17 -18.18 -1.80
CA GLU A 212 -13.09 -18.54 -0.72
C GLU A 212 -13.35 -17.39 0.26
N ILE A 213 -12.39 -16.46 0.39
CA ILE A 213 -12.41 -15.43 1.45
C ILE A 213 -12.61 -14.02 0.90
N TYR A 214 -12.10 -13.72 -0.29
CA TYR A 214 -11.97 -12.35 -0.80
C TYR A 214 -12.70 -12.08 -2.14
N ALA A 215 -13.24 -13.10 -2.81
CA ALA A 215 -13.97 -13.01 -4.08
C ALA A 215 -15.47 -13.30 -3.89
#